data_AF-A0A5B8Z437-F1
#
_entry.id   AF-A0A5B8Z437-F1
#
_cell.length_a   1.000
_cell.length_b   1.000
_cell.length_c   1.000
_cell.angle_alpha   90.00
_cell.angle_beta   90.00
_cell.angle_gamma   90.00
#
_symmetry.space_group_name_H-M   'P 1'
#
loop_
_entity.id
_entity.type
_entity.pdbx_description
1 polymer ?
#
loop_
_entity_poly.entity_id
_entity_poly.type
_entity_poly.pdbx_seq_one_letter_code
_entity_poly.pdbx_strand_id
1 'polypeptide(L)'
;MALHIVLYQPEIPANTGNIARTCAATDTTLHLIRPLGFSTDDKMLKRAGLDYWEFVNIIYHDSIAEFFENNEGGEFFYLTKFGTKPHSSFDYSNKEKDYYFIFGKETTGLPKDIIEKNKERALRIPMNQNVRSLNLSNTAAILIYEALRQQDYLELL
;
A
#
# COMPACT_ATOMS: atom_id res chain seq x y z
N MET A 1 -13.10 -10.57 0.65
CA MET A 1 -12.57 -9.53 -0.23
C MET A 1 -12.17 -8.35 0.61
N ALA A 2 -11.01 -7.78 0.32
CA ALA A 2 -10.34 -6.87 1.23
C ALA A 2 -9.66 -5.71 0.50
N LEU A 3 -9.28 -4.71 1.30
CA LEU A 3 -8.34 -3.70 0.87
C LEU A 3 -6.92 -4.26 1.10
N HIS A 4 -6.02 -3.98 0.14
CA HIS A 4 -4.66 -4.48 0.16
C HIS A 4 -3.67 -3.33 -0.03
N ILE A 5 -2.66 -3.25 0.84
CA ILE A 5 -1.48 -2.42 0.64
C ILE A 5 -0.35 -3.29 0.12
N VAL A 6 0.29 -2.88 -0.96
CA VAL A 6 1.41 -3.61 -1.56
C VAL A 6 2.65 -2.73 -1.56
N LEU A 7 3.69 -3.14 -0.85
CA LEU A 7 4.97 -2.42 -0.80
C LEU A 7 5.99 -3.11 -1.70
N TYR A 8 6.36 -2.42 -2.79
CA TYR A 8 7.41 -2.88 -3.69
C TYR A 8 8.79 -2.53 -3.12
N GLN A 9 9.49 -3.54 -2.60
CA GLN A 9 10.87 -3.46 -2.13
C GLN A 9 11.11 -2.31 -1.11
N PRO A 10 10.32 -2.23 -0.03
CA PRO A 10 10.39 -1.12 0.93
C PRO A 10 11.77 -1.03 1.59
N GLU A 11 12.24 0.20 1.78
CA GLU A 11 13.61 0.45 2.23
C GLU A 11 13.66 0.90 3.69
N ILE A 12 12.61 1.58 4.18
CA ILE A 12 12.61 2.21 5.51
C ILE A 12 11.71 1.40 6.47
N PRO A 13 12.27 0.68 7.46
CA PRO A 13 11.50 -0.16 8.38
C PRO A 13 10.42 0.62 9.16
N ALA A 14 10.70 1.89 9.53
CA ALA A 14 9.74 2.73 10.24
C ALA A 14 8.45 2.99 9.44
N ASN A 15 8.55 3.17 8.11
CA ASN A 15 7.36 3.33 7.27
C ASN A 15 6.55 2.04 7.23
N THR A 16 7.22 0.90 7.05
CA THR A 16 6.53 -0.40 7.00
C THR A 16 5.86 -0.72 8.33
N GLY A 17 6.50 -0.43 9.46
CA GLY A 17 5.88 -0.56 10.79
C GLY A 17 4.62 0.30 10.93
N ASN A 18 4.70 1.59 10.58
CA ASN A 18 3.53 2.47 10.64
C ASN A 18 2.40 2.03 9.69
N ILE A 19 2.73 1.51 8.51
CA ILE A 19 1.76 0.94 7.56
C ILE A 19 1.11 -0.32 8.14
N ALA A 20 1.91 -1.21 8.73
CA ALA A 20 1.42 -2.39 9.42
C ALA A 20 0.43 -2.02 10.55
N ARG A 21 0.63 -0.89 11.24
CA ARG A 21 -0.35 -0.39 12.21
C ARG A 21 -1.68 -0.02 11.56
N THR A 22 -1.63 0.71 10.44
CA THR A 22 -2.84 1.01 9.65
C THR A 22 -3.53 -0.29 9.23
N CYS A 23 -2.77 -1.27 8.74
CA CYS A 23 -3.30 -2.56 8.35
C CYS A 23 -4.02 -3.29 9.50
N ALA A 24 -3.38 -3.39 10.67
CA ALA A 24 -4.00 -3.98 11.87
C ALA A 24 -5.27 -3.24 12.31
N ALA A 25 -5.32 -1.92 12.15
CA ALA A 25 -6.46 -1.10 12.56
C ALA A 25 -7.64 -1.12 11.57
N THR A 26 -7.45 -1.67 10.38
CA THR A 26 -8.42 -1.56 9.27
C THR A 26 -8.69 -2.90 8.57
N ASP A 27 -8.22 -4.00 9.14
CA ASP A 27 -8.26 -5.34 8.55
C ASP A 27 -7.73 -5.39 7.09
N THR A 28 -6.81 -4.47 6.77
CA THR A 28 -6.19 -4.37 5.44
C THR A 28 -5.02 -5.35 5.36
N THR A 29 -4.94 -6.12 4.28
CA THR A 29 -3.83 -7.05 4.06
C THR A 29 -2.57 -6.30 3.59
N LEU A 30 -1.41 -6.65 4.14
CA LEU A 30 -0.12 -6.07 3.78
C LEU A 30 0.70 -7.06 2.93
N HIS A 31 0.99 -6.68 1.70
CA HIS A 31 1.90 -7.43 0.84
C HIS A 31 3.28 -6.79 0.81
N LEU A 32 4.33 -7.59 0.97
CA LEU A 32 5.73 -7.16 0.95
C LEU A 32 6.47 -7.87 -0.18
N ILE A 33 6.86 -7.13 -1.22
CA ILE A 33 7.61 -7.67 -2.36
C ILE A 33 9.12 -7.51 -2.09
N ARG A 34 9.86 -8.61 -2.15
CA ARG A 34 11.30 -8.67 -1.90
C ARG A 34 12.16 -8.10 -3.05
N PRO A 35 13.44 -7.76 -2.78
CA PRO A 35 14.08 -7.73 -1.46
C PRO A 35 13.61 -6.55 -0.60
N LEU A 36 13.50 -6.79 0.71
CA LEU A 36 13.24 -5.74 1.71
C LEU A 36 14.57 -5.10 2.12
N GLY A 37 14.60 -3.79 2.33
CA GLY A 37 15.79 -3.07 2.80
C GLY A 37 16.09 -3.29 4.30
N PHE A 38 15.33 -4.13 4.99
CA PHE A 38 15.42 -4.41 6.42
C PHE A 38 14.96 -5.84 6.73
N SER A 39 15.31 -6.34 7.93
CA SER A 39 14.82 -7.62 8.43
C SER A 39 13.48 -7.45 9.14
N THR A 40 12.56 -8.39 8.90
CA THR A 40 11.28 -8.54 9.61
C THR A 40 11.38 -9.54 10.77
N ASP A 41 12.59 -9.85 11.24
CA ASP A 41 12.76 -10.77 12.38
C ASP A 41 12.09 -10.24 13.64
N ASP A 42 11.42 -11.15 14.36
CA ASP A 42 10.59 -10.88 15.54
C ASP A 42 11.32 -10.06 16.63
N LYS A 43 12.64 -10.25 16.77
CA LYS A 43 13.48 -9.45 17.70
C LYS A 43 13.58 -7.97 17.29
N MET A 44 13.66 -7.67 15.99
CA MET A 44 13.73 -6.30 15.49
C MET A 44 12.36 -5.64 15.56
N LEU A 45 11.30 -6.38 15.27
CA LEU A 45 9.92 -5.90 15.34
C LEU A 45 9.50 -5.56 16.77
N LYS A 46 9.77 -6.45 17.74
CA LYS A 46 9.50 -6.19 19.18
C LYS A 46 10.27 -4.97 19.69
N ARG A 47 11.52 -4.81 19.26
CA ARG A 47 12.36 -3.66 19.68
C ARG A 47 11.89 -2.34 19.08
N ALA A 48 11.19 -2.38 17.95
CA ALA A 48 10.55 -1.22 17.33
C ALA A 48 9.16 -0.90 17.91
N GLY A 49 8.69 -1.64 18.93
CA GLY A 49 7.38 -1.40 19.55
C GLY A 49 6.22 -1.73 18.63
N LEU A 50 6.37 -2.76 17.79
CA LEU A 50 5.36 -3.23 16.85
C LEU A 50 4.55 -4.38 17.47
N ASP A 51 3.89 -4.09 18.59
CA ASP A 51 3.00 -5.02 19.32
C ASP A 51 1.79 -5.51 18.49
N TYR A 52 1.48 -4.81 17.40
CA TYR A 52 0.37 -5.15 16.51
C TYR A 52 0.76 -6.05 15.33
N TRP A 53 2.06 -6.33 15.13
CA TRP A 53 2.52 -7.04 13.93
C TRP A 53 1.89 -8.43 13.76
N GLU A 54 1.60 -9.11 14.87
CA GLU A 54 0.91 -10.41 14.87
C GLU A 54 -0.55 -10.34 14.41
N PHE A 55 -1.19 -9.17 14.47
CA PHE A 55 -2.56 -8.95 14.02
C PHE A 55 -2.63 -8.52 12.55
N VAL A 56 -1.49 -8.36 11.88
CA VAL A 56 -1.45 -7.99 10.47
C VAL A 56 -1.43 -9.24 9.62
N ASN A 57 -2.36 -9.35 8.68
CA ASN A 57 -2.27 -10.34 7.62
C ASN A 57 -1.16 -9.90 6.64
N ILE A 58 0.03 -10.53 6.74
CA ILE A 58 1.19 -10.20 5.91
C ILE A 58 1.48 -11.32 4.91
N ILE A 59 1.59 -10.96 3.64
CA ILE A 59 1.95 -11.88 2.55
C ILE A 59 3.26 -11.40 1.93
N TYR A 60 4.23 -12.30 1.83
CA TYR A 60 5.52 -12.02 1.18
C TYR A 60 5.52 -12.56 -0.25
N HIS A 61 6.11 -11.80 -1.16
CA HIS A 61 6.36 -12.22 -2.55
C HIS A 61 7.84 -12.04 -2.87
N ASP A 62 8.43 -12.98 -3.60
CA ASP A 62 9.81 -12.92 -4.04
C ASP A 62 10.00 -11.96 -5.22
N SER A 63 8.94 -11.72 -6.00
CA SER A 63 8.97 -10.74 -7.09
C SER A 63 7.63 -10.06 -7.33
N ILE A 64 7.65 -8.95 -8.06
CA ILE A 64 6.40 -8.27 -8.47
C ILE A 64 5.63 -9.06 -9.53
N ALA A 65 6.30 -9.90 -10.31
CA ALA A 65 5.65 -10.77 -11.28
C ALA A 65 4.81 -11.85 -10.57
N GLU A 66 5.41 -12.50 -9.57
CA GLU A 66 4.72 -13.46 -8.69
C GLU A 66 3.52 -12.81 -7.98
N PHE A 67 3.68 -11.57 -7.48
CA PHE A 67 2.55 -10.84 -6.91
C PHE A 67 1.39 -10.72 -7.90
N PHE A 68 1.63 -10.33 -9.16
CA PHE A 68 0.55 -10.21 -10.13
C PHE A 68 -0.07 -11.56 -10.51
N GLU A 69 0.73 -12.62 -10.63
CA GLU A 69 0.27 -13.97 -10.91
C GLU A 69 -0.65 -14.50 -9.80
N ASN A 70 -0.24 -14.35 -8.54
CA ASN A 70 -0.98 -14.84 -7.37
C ASN A 70 -2.26 -14.06 -7.09
N ASN A 71 -2.41 -12.84 -7.63
CA ASN A 71 -3.53 -11.94 -7.36
C ASN A 71 -4.29 -11.57 -8.64
N GLU A 72 -4.27 -12.46 -9.65
CA GLU A 72 -4.99 -12.25 -10.91
C GLU A 72 -6.47 -11.93 -10.68
N GLY A 73 -7.01 -10.98 -11.45
CA GLY A 73 -8.40 -10.51 -11.32
C GLY A 73 -8.60 -9.38 -10.30
N GLY A 74 -7.58 -9.01 -9.54
CA GLY A 74 -7.60 -7.87 -8.63
C GLY A 74 -7.65 -6.50 -9.33
N GLU A 75 -8.16 -5.49 -8.63
CA GLU A 75 -8.12 -4.10 -9.10
C GLU A 75 -6.84 -3.41 -8.61
N PHE A 76 -5.89 -3.20 -9.54
CA PHE A 76 -4.58 -2.63 -9.21
C PHE A 76 -4.53 -1.11 -9.42
N PHE A 77 -4.05 -0.40 -8.40
CA PHE A 77 -3.85 1.05 -8.41
C PHE A 77 -2.40 1.38 -8.05
N TYR A 78 -1.80 2.31 -8.80
CA TYR A 78 -0.37 2.56 -8.75
C TYR A 78 -0.09 3.94 -8.19
N LEU A 79 0.55 4.00 -7.01
CA LEU A 79 0.87 5.27 -6.38
C LEU A 79 2.17 5.82 -6.92
N THR A 80 2.07 6.98 -7.56
CA THR A 80 3.22 7.65 -8.14
C THR A 80 3.00 9.16 -8.21
N LYS A 81 4.08 9.92 -8.06
CA LYS A 81 4.08 11.37 -8.28
C LYS A 81 3.72 11.75 -9.73
N PHE A 82 3.85 10.82 -10.66
CA PHE A 82 3.49 11.01 -12.06
C PHE A 82 2.01 10.68 -12.36
N GLY A 83 1.25 10.27 -11.35
CA GLY A 83 -0.19 10.01 -11.48
C GLY A 83 -0.94 11.29 -11.84
N THR A 84 -1.80 11.21 -12.84
CA THR A 84 -2.56 12.37 -13.35
C THR A 84 -3.90 12.55 -12.66
N LYS A 85 -4.40 11.52 -11.97
CA LYS A 85 -5.69 11.51 -11.28
C LYS A 85 -5.53 11.52 -9.76
N PRO A 86 -6.36 12.27 -9.00
CA PRO A 86 -6.36 12.20 -7.55
C PRO A 86 -6.90 10.85 -7.05
N HIS A 87 -6.39 10.37 -5.93
CA HIS A 87 -6.81 9.09 -5.32
C HIS A 87 -8.33 8.96 -5.14
N SER A 88 -9.02 10.05 -4.80
CA SER A 88 -10.47 10.09 -4.56
C SER A 88 -11.33 10.15 -5.82
N SER A 89 -10.74 10.14 -7.02
CA SER A 89 -11.51 10.12 -8.29
C SER A 89 -11.86 8.72 -8.78
N PHE A 90 -11.37 7.68 -8.11
CA PHE A 90 -11.64 6.29 -8.46
C PHE A 90 -12.72 5.71 -7.54
N ASP A 91 -13.42 4.69 -8.04
CA ASP A 91 -14.48 3.99 -7.34
C ASP A 91 -13.95 2.69 -6.72
N TYR A 92 -14.00 2.65 -5.39
CA TYR A 92 -13.63 1.54 -4.51
C TYR A 92 -14.86 0.96 -3.78
N SER A 93 -16.08 1.38 -4.14
CA SER A 93 -17.30 1.06 -3.38
C SER A 93 -17.75 -0.39 -3.49
N ASN A 94 -17.29 -1.14 -4.51
CA ASN A 94 -17.69 -2.52 -4.72
C ASN A 94 -16.93 -3.47 -3.78
N LYS A 95 -17.58 -3.84 -2.67
CA LYS A 95 -17.04 -4.71 -1.61
C LYS A 95 -16.72 -6.15 -2.06
N GLU A 96 -17.19 -6.57 -3.23
CA GLU A 96 -16.93 -7.89 -3.81
C GLU A 96 -15.62 -7.95 -4.61
N LYS A 97 -14.85 -6.85 -4.66
CA LYS A 97 -13.56 -6.78 -5.34
C LYS A 97 -12.41 -6.62 -4.37
N ASP A 98 -11.26 -7.17 -4.73
CA ASP A 98 -10.01 -6.88 -4.04
C ASP A 98 -9.33 -5.67 -4.67
N TYR A 99 -8.99 -4.70 -3.83
CA TYR A 99 -8.37 -3.45 -4.24
C TYR A 99 -6.92 -3.40 -3.77
N TYR A 100 -5.99 -3.42 -4.72
CA TYR A 100 -4.55 -3.43 -4.46
C TYR A 100 -3.94 -2.06 -4.69
N PHE A 101 -3.51 -1.43 -3.61
CA PHE A 101 -2.81 -0.15 -3.65
C PHE A 101 -1.30 -0.38 -3.61
N ILE A 102 -0.65 -0.18 -4.76
CA ILE A 102 0.76 -0.52 -4.97
C ILE A 102 1.63 0.71 -4.78
N PHE A 103 2.54 0.62 -3.83
CA PHE A 103 3.50 1.63 -3.46
C PHE A 103 4.90 1.21 -3.87
N GLY A 104 5.65 2.15 -4.44
CA GLY A 104 7.05 1.94 -4.78
C GLY A 104 8.00 2.16 -3.62
N LYS A 105 9.29 1.93 -3.88
CA LYS A 105 10.39 2.31 -2.98
C LYS A 105 10.31 3.77 -2.60
N GLU A 106 10.73 4.11 -1.40
CA GLU A 106 10.81 5.50 -0.96
C GLU A 106 11.76 6.35 -1.82
N THR A 107 12.86 5.76 -2.28
CA THR A 107 13.88 6.48 -3.07
C THR A 107 13.50 6.62 -4.54
N THR A 108 13.12 5.52 -5.19
CA THR A 108 12.94 5.47 -6.65
C THR A 108 11.49 5.34 -7.11
N GLY A 109 10.57 5.01 -6.22
CA GLY A 109 9.20 4.64 -6.58
C GLY A 109 9.12 3.27 -7.29
N LEU A 110 8.04 3.08 -8.04
CA LEU A 110 7.81 1.86 -8.83
C LEU A 110 8.64 1.85 -10.12
N PRO A 111 8.92 0.67 -10.70
CA PRO A 111 9.49 0.55 -12.04
C PRO A 111 8.70 1.36 -13.08
N LYS A 112 9.41 2.05 -13.98
CA LYS A 112 8.80 2.98 -14.94
C LYS A 112 7.84 2.25 -15.90
N ASP A 113 8.22 1.07 -16.36
CA ASP A 113 7.44 0.24 -17.27
C ASP A 113 6.09 -0.18 -16.66
N ILE A 114 6.05 -0.46 -15.35
CA ILE A 114 4.81 -0.75 -14.62
C ILE A 114 3.89 0.47 -14.64
N ILE A 115 4.42 1.66 -14.36
CA ILE A 115 3.62 2.90 -14.37
C ILE A 115 3.15 3.21 -15.80
N GLU A 116 4.03 3.08 -16.80
CA GLU A 116 3.74 3.42 -18.18
C GLU A 116 2.64 2.56 -18.80
N LYS A 117 2.62 1.27 -18.47
CA LYS A 117 1.56 0.34 -18.88
C LYS A 117 0.22 0.59 -18.18
N ASN A 118 0.24 1.25 -17.01
CA ASN A 118 -0.94 1.39 -16.15
C ASN A 118 -1.31 2.85 -15.83
N LYS A 119 -0.99 3.79 -16.73
CA LYS A 119 -1.19 5.24 -16.50
C LYS A 119 -2.63 5.62 -16.11
N GLU A 120 -3.63 4.89 -16.58
CA GLU A 120 -5.03 5.19 -16.29
C GLU A 120 -5.45 4.90 -14.84
N ARG A 121 -4.74 3.97 -14.20
CA ARG A 121 -4.88 3.56 -12.79
C ARG A 121 -3.74 4.10 -11.92
N ALA A 122 -2.88 4.96 -12.48
CA ALA A 122 -1.85 5.65 -11.74
C ALA A 122 -2.43 6.87 -11.03
N LEU A 123 -2.37 6.88 -9.70
CA LEU A 123 -2.99 7.89 -8.85
C LEU A 123 -1.97 8.69 -8.06
N ARG A 124 -2.39 9.90 -7.63
CA ARG A 124 -1.62 10.77 -6.72
C ARG A 124 -2.47 11.27 -5.55
N ILE A 125 -1.82 11.64 -4.46
CA ILE A 125 -2.43 12.48 -3.41
C ILE A 125 -2.27 13.95 -3.82
N PRO A 126 -3.34 14.76 -3.87
CA PRO A 126 -3.23 16.20 -4.09
C PRO A 126 -2.34 16.88 -3.04
N MET A 127 -1.40 17.71 -3.48
CA MET A 127 -0.45 18.43 -2.63
C MET A 127 -0.13 19.80 -3.25
N ASN A 128 0.39 20.73 -2.44
CA ASN A 128 0.98 21.98 -2.94
C ASN A 128 2.39 21.72 -3.51
N GLN A 129 3.04 22.76 -4.04
CA GLN A 129 4.37 22.67 -4.65
C GLN A 129 5.52 22.78 -3.63
N ASN A 130 5.24 22.99 -2.34
CA ASN A 130 6.27 23.22 -1.32
C ASN A 130 6.91 21.92 -0.82
N VAL A 131 6.24 20.79 -1.01
CA VAL A 131 6.72 19.46 -0.60
C VAL A 131 6.74 18.52 -1.80
N ARG A 132 7.78 17.68 -1.88
CA ARG A 132 7.96 16.75 -3.00
C ARG A 132 7.00 15.56 -2.94
N SER A 133 6.71 15.10 -1.73
CA SER A 133 5.81 13.99 -1.43
C SER A 133 5.45 13.98 0.05
N LEU A 134 4.33 13.35 0.39
CA LEU A 134 4.05 12.96 1.76
C LEU A 134 4.94 11.78 2.17
N ASN A 135 5.00 11.55 3.48
CA ASN A 135 5.52 10.30 4.02
C ASN A 135 4.71 9.09 3.48
N LEU A 136 5.38 7.95 3.27
CA LEU A 136 4.78 6.75 2.69
C LEU A 136 3.63 6.20 3.54
N SER A 137 3.80 6.09 4.87
CA SER A 137 2.76 5.57 5.75
C SER A 137 1.55 6.49 5.83
N ASN A 138 1.76 7.80 5.79
CA ASN A 138 0.65 8.77 5.73
C ASN A 138 -0.14 8.62 4.43
N THR A 139 0.57 8.43 3.32
CA THR A 139 -0.04 8.22 2.00
C THR A 139 -0.89 6.94 1.99
N ALA A 140 -0.38 5.86 2.57
CA ALA A 140 -1.10 4.60 2.70
C ALA A 140 -2.36 4.73 3.56
N ALA A 141 -2.26 5.39 4.72
CA ALA A 141 -3.40 5.63 5.59
C ALA A 141 -4.50 6.45 4.88
N ILE A 142 -4.14 7.56 4.23
CA ILE A 142 -5.10 8.40 3.48
C ILE A 142 -5.87 7.56 2.45
N LEU A 143 -5.16 6.72 1.71
CA LEU A 143 -5.76 5.94 0.62
C LEU A 143 -6.70 4.84 1.14
N ILE A 144 -6.28 4.11 2.17
CA ILE A 144 -7.12 3.08 2.79
C ILE A 144 -8.37 3.70 3.40
N TYR A 145 -8.25 4.80 4.13
CA TYR A 145 -9.43 5.46 4.70
C TYR A 145 -10.34 6.08 3.63
N GLU A 146 -9.82 6.50 2.47
CA GLU A 146 -10.70 6.90 1.36
C GLU A 146 -11.47 5.71 0.78
N ALA A 147 -10.83 4.56 0.58
CA ALA A 147 -11.51 3.35 0.11
C ALA A 147 -12.56 2.87 1.14
N LEU A 148 -12.19 2.83 2.43
CA LEU A 148 -13.11 2.51 3.52
C LEU A 148 -14.29 3.48 3.58
N ARG A 149 -14.05 4.79 3.41
CA ARG A 149 -15.12 5.79 3.36
C ARG A 149 -16.11 5.49 2.23
N GLN A 150 -15.64 5.05 1.06
CA GLN A 150 -16.52 4.64 -0.04
C GLN A 150 -17.28 3.33 0.24
N GLN A 151 -16.76 2.51 1.16
CA GLN A 151 -17.36 1.25 1.60
C GLN A 151 -18.16 1.38 2.91
N ASP A 152 -18.37 2.60 3.39
CA ASP A 152 -19.06 2.91 4.66
C ASP A 152 -18.39 2.24 5.88
N TYR A 153 -17.04 2.27 5.89
CA TYR A 153 -16.15 1.80 6.95
C TYR A 153 -16.30 0.34 7.41
N LEU A 154 -17.12 -0.48 6.74
CA LEU A 154 -17.22 -1.93 6.97
C LEU A 154 -17.44 -2.33 8.45
N GLU A 155 -18.20 -1.54 9.21
CA GLU A 155 -18.47 -1.76 10.65
C GLU A 155 -17.25 -1.62 11.57
N LEU A 156 -16.16 -1.01 11.11
CA LEU A 156 -15.07 -0.55 11.99
C LEU A 156 -15.63 0.42 13.05
N LEU A 157 -15.09 0.31 14.27
CA LEU A 157 -15.53 1.02 15.48
C LEU A 157 -15.51 2.55 15.36
#